data_AF-Q48682-F1
#
_entry.id   AF-Q48682-F1
#
_cell.length_a   1.000
_cell.length_b   1.000
_cell.length_c   1.000
_cell.angle_alpha   90.00
_cell.angle_beta   90.00
_cell.angle_gamma   90.00
#
_symmetry.space_group_name_H-M   'P 1'
#
loop_
_entity.id
_entity.type
_entity.pdbx_description
1 polymer ?
#
loop_
_entity_poly.entity_id
_entity_poly.type
_entity_poly.pdbx_seq_one_letter_code
_entity_poly.pdbx_strand_id
1 'polypeptide(L)'
;MSKNVKTIKELADELGTNKTRISRIINKNSIPTQKIKNKIVLEDNSVSLIRQYFKNETQQQNETQQQDETVSILRTELDKAHSHIEKLSNLLDQQQRLALQDKKLLEEYKAENDSLKAL
;
A
#
# COMPACT_ATOMS: atom_id res chain seq x y z
N MET A 1 39.90 -24.89 -20.74
CA MET A 1 38.49 -24.50 -20.55
C MET A 1 38.32 -23.07 -21.06
N SER A 2 37.54 -22.85 -22.12
CA SER A 2 37.28 -21.49 -22.62
C SER A 2 36.43 -20.77 -21.58
N LYS A 3 36.90 -19.64 -21.05
CA LYS A 3 36.10 -18.82 -20.15
C LYS A 3 34.97 -18.18 -20.97
N ASN A 4 33.73 -18.59 -20.73
CA ASN A 4 32.58 -17.88 -21.28
C ASN A 4 32.51 -16.51 -20.59
N VAL A 5 32.64 -15.46 -21.38
CA VAL A 5 32.58 -14.08 -20.91
C VAL A 5 31.57 -13.33 -21.76
N LYS A 6 30.74 -12.50 -21.12
CA LYS A 6 29.75 -11.65 -21.81
C LYS A 6 30.16 -10.20 -21.72
N THR A 7 30.00 -9.45 -22.79
CA THR A 7 30.16 -7.99 -22.75
C THR A 7 28.97 -7.32 -22.08
N ILE A 8 29.18 -6.12 -21.55
CA ILE A 8 28.09 -5.27 -21.03
C ILE A 8 26.99 -5.06 -22.09
N LYS A 9 27.36 -4.99 -23.37
CA LYS A 9 26.39 -4.84 -24.47
C LYS A 9 25.48 -6.06 -24.57
N GLU A 10 26.05 -7.25 -24.67
CA GLU A 10 25.28 -8.49 -24.82
C GLU A 10 24.37 -8.71 -23.60
N LEU A 11 24.86 -8.43 -22.40
CA LEU A 11 24.04 -8.55 -21.19
C LEU A 11 22.92 -7.50 -21.16
N ALA A 12 23.17 -6.29 -21.62
CA ALA A 12 22.15 -5.24 -21.71
C ALA A 12 21.05 -5.62 -22.71
N ASP A 13 21.44 -6.09 -23.90
CA ASP A 13 20.52 -6.52 -24.95
C ASP A 13 19.67 -7.72 -24.46
N GLU A 14 20.27 -8.69 -23.76
CA GLU A 14 19.58 -9.87 -23.21
C GLU A 14 18.60 -9.51 -22.08
N LEU A 15 18.97 -8.56 -21.20
CA LEU A 15 18.12 -8.10 -20.10
C LEU A 15 17.15 -6.99 -20.50
N GLY A 16 17.06 -6.66 -21.80
CA GLY A 16 16.17 -5.61 -22.30
C GLY A 16 16.44 -4.24 -21.69
N THR A 17 17.71 -3.94 -21.39
CA THR A 17 18.12 -2.71 -20.72
C THR A 17 19.25 -1.99 -21.45
N ASN A 18 19.73 -0.86 -20.93
CA ASN A 18 20.84 -0.13 -21.51
C ASN A 18 22.17 -0.43 -20.81
N LYS A 19 23.27 -0.24 -21.56
CA LYS A 19 24.63 -0.46 -21.05
C LYS A 19 24.92 0.36 -19.79
N THR A 20 24.41 1.59 -19.74
CA THR A 20 24.60 2.50 -18.61
C THR A 20 24.02 1.94 -17.32
N ARG A 21 22.83 1.31 -17.37
CA ARG A 21 22.18 0.70 -16.21
C ARG A 21 22.97 -0.50 -15.71
N ILE A 22 23.44 -1.35 -16.61
CA ILE A 22 24.36 -2.45 -16.26
C ILE A 22 25.63 -1.89 -15.59
N SER A 23 26.26 -0.85 -16.16
CA SER A 23 27.43 -0.21 -15.56
C SER A 23 27.17 0.37 -14.17
N ARG A 24 26.00 0.98 -13.94
CA ARG A 24 25.64 1.48 -12.60
C ARG A 24 25.51 0.34 -11.59
N ILE A 25 24.88 -0.77 -11.97
CA ILE A 25 24.73 -1.95 -11.10
C ILE A 25 26.10 -2.56 -10.76
N ILE A 26 26.99 -2.64 -11.76
CA ILE A 26 28.37 -3.10 -11.57
C ILE A 26 29.09 -2.21 -10.54
N ASN A 27 29.03 -0.89 -10.71
CA ASN A 27 29.71 0.06 -9.84
C ASN A 27 29.13 0.06 -8.42
N LYS A 28 27.79 0.04 -8.28
CA LYS A 28 27.09 0.07 -6.99
C LYS A 28 27.33 -1.18 -6.16
N ASN A 29 27.36 -2.35 -6.81
CA ASN A 29 27.53 -3.64 -6.13
C ASN A 29 28.98 -4.14 -6.19
N SER A 30 29.92 -3.30 -6.64
CA SER A 30 31.34 -3.62 -6.77
C SER A 30 31.60 -4.97 -7.48
N ILE A 31 30.89 -5.22 -8.58
CA ILE A 31 30.96 -6.49 -9.32
C ILE A 31 32.27 -6.55 -10.11
N PRO A 32 33.04 -7.65 -10.00
CA PRO A 32 34.31 -7.77 -10.72
C PRO A 32 34.08 -7.81 -12.23
N THR A 33 34.92 -7.05 -12.95
CA THR A 33 34.92 -6.98 -14.41
C THR A 33 36.33 -7.14 -14.95
N GLN A 34 36.44 -7.56 -16.21
CA GLN A 34 37.72 -7.65 -16.90
C GLN A 34 37.68 -6.77 -18.16
N LYS A 35 38.80 -6.16 -18.50
CA LYS A 35 38.94 -5.40 -19.74
C LYS A 35 39.73 -6.21 -20.75
N ILE A 36 39.08 -6.55 -21.87
CA ILE A 36 39.71 -7.23 -23.00
C ILE A 36 39.71 -6.27 -24.19
N LYS A 37 40.90 -5.88 -24.64
CA LYS A 37 41.11 -4.82 -25.63
C LYS A 37 40.43 -3.51 -25.18
N ASN A 38 39.39 -3.06 -25.88
CA ASN A 38 38.62 -1.86 -25.57
C ASN A 38 37.19 -2.15 -25.08
N LYS A 39 36.91 -3.38 -24.61
CA LYS A 39 35.59 -3.79 -24.12
C LYS A 39 35.68 -4.30 -22.69
N ILE A 40 34.67 -3.97 -21.89
CA ILE A 40 34.46 -4.55 -20.57
C ILE A 40 33.67 -5.85 -20.75
N VAL A 41 34.21 -6.93 -20.18
CA VAL A 41 33.62 -8.26 -20.17
C VAL A 41 33.40 -8.72 -18.73
N LEU A 42 32.40 -9.58 -18.56
CA LEU A 42 31.91 -10.11 -17.31
C LEU A 42 32.05 -11.63 -17.35
N GLU A 43 32.55 -12.21 -16.26
CA GLU A 43 32.50 -13.67 -16.07
C GLU A 43 31.08 -14.10 -15.65
N ASP A 44 30.78 -15.39 -15.78
CA ASP A 44 29.45 -15.96 -15.53
C ASP A 44 28.92 -15.64 -14.11
N ASN A 45 29.80 -15.59 -13.10
CA ASN A 45 29.42 -15.20 -11.74
C ASN A 45 28.93 -13.74 -11.69
N SER A 46 29.69 -12.82 -12.29
CA SER A 46 29.31 -11.40 -12.39
C SER A 46 27.99 -11.20 -13.14
N VAL A 47 27.79 -11.96 -14.22
CA VAL A 47 26.52 -11.96 -14.98
C VAL A 47 25.36 -12.44 -14.10
N SER A 48 25.57 -13.49 -13.30
CA SER A 48 24.55 -14.05 -12.43
C SER A 48 24.12 -13.09 -11.32
N LEU A 49 25.08 -12.39 -10.71
CA LEU A 49 24.82 -11.35 -9.71
C LEU A 49 23.96 -10.22 -10.29
N ILE A 50 24.25 -9.79 -11.52
CA ILE A 50 23.46 -8.75 -12.20
C ILE A 50 22.03 -9.24 -12.44
N ARG A 51 21.85 -10.48 -12.93
CA ARG A 51 20.49 -11.05 -13.12
C ARG A 51 19.70 -11.12 -11.84
N GLN A 52 20.33 -11.51 -10.75
CA GLN A 52 19.69 -11.58 -9.44
C GLN A 52 19.24 -10.19 -8.97
N TYR A 53 20.08 -9.16 -9.17
CA TYR A 53 19.71 -7.78 -8.86
C TYR A 53 18.43 -7.36 -9.59
N PHE A 54 18.32 -7.63 -10.89
CA PHE A 54 17.12 -7.30 -11.67
C PHE A 54 15.89 -8.06 -11.18
N LYS A 55 16.01 -9.34 -10.86
CA LYS A 55 14.88 -10.12 -10.30
C LYS A 55 14.36 -9.52 -8.99
N ASN A 56 15.27 -9.16 -8.09
CA ASN A 56 14.91 -8.59 -6.79
C ASN A 56 14.30 -7.19 -6.94
N GLU A 57 14.80 -6.36 -7.86
CA GLU A 57 14.26 -5.03 -8.15
C GLU A 57 12.82 -5.11 -8.68
N THR A 58 12.53 -6.08 -9.57
CA THR A 58 11.16 -6.31 -10.06
C THR A 58 10.23 -6.82 -8.95
N GLN A 59 10.70 -7.70 -8.07
CA GLN A 59 9.90 -8.19 -6.94
C GLN A 59 9.53 -7.05 -5.97
N GLN A 60 10.48 -6.19 -5.60
CA GLN A 60 10.24 -5.05 -4.72
C GLN A 60 9.24 -4.05 -5.32
N GLN A 61 9.29 -3.81 -6.64
CA GLN A 61 8.34 -2.93 -7.31
C GLN A 61 6.91 -3.49 -7.29
N ASN A 62 6.74 -4.80 -7.49
CA ASN A 62 5.42 -5.44 -7.43
C ASN A 62 4.86 -5.45 -6.00
N GLU A 63 5.70 -5.72 -5.00
CA GLU A 63 5.30 -5.67 -3.58
C GLU A 63 4.88 -4.26 -3.15
N THR A 64 5.59 -3.22 -3.60
CA THR A 64 5.25 -1.82 -3.28
C THR A 64 3.90 -1.42 -3.89
N GLN A 65 3.65 -1.81 -5.16
CA GLN A 65 2.37 -1.51 -5.82
C GLN A 65 1.19 -2.24 -5.15
N GLN A 66 1.36 -3.51 -4.77
CA GLN A 66 0.34 -4.26 -4.04
C GLN A 66 0.08 -3.64 -2.65
N GLN A 67 1.13 -3.20 -1.95
CA GLN A 67 0.97 -2.50 -0.67
C GLN A 67 0.19 -1.20 -0.83
N ASP A 68 0.47 -0.38 -1.84
CA ASP A 68 -0.25 0.88 -2.09
C ASP A 68 -1.74 0.65 -2.38
N GLU A 69 -2.09 -0.38 -3.15
CA GLU A 69 -3.48 -0.75 -3.43
C GLU A 69 -4.21 -1.19 -2.14
N THR A 70 -3.58 -2.05 -1.33
CA THR A 70 -4.18 -2.51 -0.06
C THR A 70 -4.39 -1.36 0.92
N VAL A 71 -3.44 -0.42 1.04
CA VAL A 71 -3.58 0.76 1.89
C VAL A 71 -4.71 1.66 1.40
N SER A 72 -4.88 1.83 0.10
CA SER A 72 -5.98 2.60 -0.49
C SER A 72 -7.36 2.00 -0.16
N ILE A 73 -7.50 0.67 -0.28
CA ILE A 73 -8.74 -0.04 0.06
C ILE A 73 -9.06 0.10 1.55
N LEU A 74 -8.07 -0.13 2.43
CA LEU A 74 -8.24 0.00 3.88
C LEU A 74 -8.64 1.42 4.30
N ARG A 75 -8.07 2.45 3.69
CA ARG A 75 -8.48 3.85 3.92
C ARG A 75 -9.95 4.08 3.55
N THR A 76 -10.36 3.56 2.40
CA THR A 76 -11.74 3.69 1.93
C THR A 76 -12.73 2.97 2.86
N GLU A 77 -12.37 1.80 3.38
CA GLU A 77 -13.19 1.07 4.36
C GLU A 77 -13.26 1.80 5.71
N LEU A 78 -12.15 2.39 6.15
CA LEU A 78 -12.10 3.19 7.38
C LEU A 78 -13.02 4.42 7.29
N ASP A 79 -13.00 5.13 6.17
CA ASP A 79 -13.88 6.29 5.93
C ASP A 79 -15.36 5.90 5.92
N LYS A 80 -15.69 4.74 5.33
CA LYS A 80 -17.06 4.20 5.39
C LYS A 80 -17.47 3.84 6.82
N ALA A 81 -16.57 3.22 7.59
CA ALA A 81 -16.83 2.89 8.99
C ALA A 81 -17.06 4.16 9.84
N HIS A 82 -16.23 5.19 9.67
CA HIS A 82 -16.43 6.49 10.33
C HIS A 82 -17.77 7.14 9.97
N SER A 83 -18.14 7.15 8.69
CA SER A 83 -19.45 7.66 8.26
C SER A 83 -20.61 6.88 8.87
N HIS A 84 -20.46 5.56 9.04
CA HIS A 84 -21.47 4.74 9.69
C HIS A 84 -21.60 5.05 11.19
N ILE A 85 -20.46 5.23 11.89
CA ILE A 85 -20.43 5.62 13.31
C ILE A 85 -21.12 6.97 13.50
N GLU A 86 -20.85 7.95 12.65
CA GLU A 86 -21.47 9.28 12.72
C GLU A 86 -23.01 9.19 12.56
N LYS A 87 -23.49 8.40 11.61
CA LYS A 87 -24.93 8.17 11.42
C LYS A 87 -25.58 7.51 12.64
N LEU A 88 -24.92 6.51 13.22
CA LEU A 88 -25.42 5.83 14.43
C LEU A 88 -25.43 6.79 15.63
N SER A 89 -24.40 7.62 15.80
CA SER A 89 -24.35 8.65 16.85
C SER A 89 -25.52 9.63 16.72
N ASN A 90 -25.77 10.13 15.51
CA ASN A 90 -26.86 11.07 15.26
C ASN A 90 -28.24 10.43 15.54
N LEU A 91 -28.44 9.17 15.15
CA LEU A 91 -29.68 8.45 15.43
C LEU A 91 -29.89 8.21 16.94
N LEU A 92 -28.81 7.89 17.65
CA LEU A 92 -28.86 7.71 19.11
C LEU A 92 -29.24 9.02 19.81
N ASP A 93 -28.64 10.14 19.40
CA ASP A 93 -28.97 11.46 19.95
C ASP A 93 -30.43 11.84 19.67
N GLN A 94 -30.94 11.53 18.48
CA GLN A 94 -32.36 11.73 18.15
C GLN A 94 -33.27 10.88 19.06
N GLN A 95 -32.93 9.60 19.28
CA GLN A 95 -33.71 8.72 20.13
C GLN A 95 -33.73 9.20 21.58
N GLN A 96 -32.61 9.69 22.11
CA GLN A 96 -32.54 10.25 23.46
C GLN A 96 -33.41 11.50 23.60
N ARG A 97 -33.40 12.39 22.61
CA ARG A 97 -34.25 13.60 22.61
C ARG A 97 -35.73 13.26 22.59
N LEU A 98 -36.14 12.32 21.74
CA LEU A 98 -37.53 11.85 21.66
C LEU A 98 -37.96 11.21 22.98
N ALA A 99 -37.13 10.35 23.58
CA ALA A 99 -37.44 9.73 24.86
C ALA A 99 -37.65 10.75 26.00
N LEU A 100 -36.88 11.85 26.01
CA LEU A 100 -37.07 12.94 26.96
C LEU A 100 -38.37 13.71 26.72
N GLN A 101 -38.74 13.93 25.45
CA GLN A 101 -40.00 14.57 25.08
C GLN A 101 -41.21 13.71 25.49
N ASP A 102 -41.16 12.41 25.18
CA ASP A 102 -42.21 11.46 25.56
C ASP A 102 -42.36 11.38 27.08
N LYS A 103 -41.25 11.36 27.83
CA LYS A 103 -41.28 11.38 29.29
C LYS A 103 -41.99 12.63 29.82
N LYS A 104 -41.66 13.81 29.29
CA LYS A 104 -42.27 15.07 29.72
C LYS A 104 -43.77 15.08 29.44
N LEU A 105 -44.17 14.65 28.24
CA LEU A 105 -45.57 14.58 27.85
C LEU A 105 -46.36 13.60 28.75
N LEU A 106 -45.76 12.47 29.12
CA LEU A 106 -46.36 11.52 30.07
C LEU A 106 -46.52 12.11 31.48
N GLU A 107 -45.58 12.94 31.94
CA GLU A 107 -45.68 13.65 33.22
C GLU A 107 -46.82 14.68 33.19
N GLU A 108 -46.94 15.44 32.09
CA GLU A 108 -48.03 16.41 31.87
C GLU A 108 -49.40 15.73 31.89
N TYR A 109 -49.58 14.63 31.14
CA TYR A 109 -50.85 13.89 31.14
C TYR A 109 -51.22 13.27 32.49
N LYS A 110 -50.23 12.80 33.27
CA LYS A 110 -50.50 12.29 34.62
C LYS A 110 -50.99 13.40 35.55
N ALA A 111 -50.31 14.55 35.53
CA ALA A 111 -50.69 15.70 36.33
C ALA A 111 -52.10 16.22 35.98
N GLU A 112 -52.43 16.29 34.68
CA GLU A 112 -53.76 16.67 34.22
C GLU A 112 -54.84 15.68 34.71
N ASN A 113 -54.59 14.38 34.56
CA ASN A 113 -55.53 13.34 35.02
C ASN A 113 -55.74 13.36 36.54
N ASP A 114 -54.67 13.59 37.31
CA ASP A 114 -54.77 13.72 38.78
C ASP A 114 -55.57 14.96 39.17
N SER A 115 -55.41 16.09 38.46
CA SER A 115 -56.20 17.31 38.69
C SER A 115 -57.68 17.11 38.37
N LEU A 116 -58.00 16.37 37.29
CA LEU A 116 -59.37 16.07 36.88
C LEU A 116 -60.08 15.14 37.86
N LYS A 117 -59.35 14.20 38.48
CA LYS A 117 -59.91 13.31 39.51
C LYS A 117 -60.17 14.00 40.85
N ALA A 118 -59.48 15.10 41.12
CA ALA A 118 -59.62 15.85 42.36
C ALA A 118 -60.78 16.86 42.35
N LEU A 119 -61.41 17.07 41.19
CA LEU A 119 -62.58 17.92 40.97
C LEU A 119 -63.89 17.14 41.10
#